data_AF-A0A2V0P7M8-F1
#
_entry.id   AF-A0A2V0P7M8-F1
#
_cell.length_a   1.000
_cell.length_b   1.000
_cell.length_c   1.000
_cell.angle_alpha   90.00
_cell.angle_beta   90.00
_cell.angle_gamma   90.00
#
_symmetry.space_group_name_H-M   'P 1'
#
loop_
_entity.id
_entity.type
_entity.pdbx_description
1 polymer ?
#
loop_
_entity_poly.entity_id
_entity_poly.type
_entity_poly.pdbx_seq_one_letter_code
_entity_poly.pdbx_strand_id
1 'polypeptide(L)'
;MQATALYAPLDIAGRTALVTGASSGFGAAIARRLAELGCRLVLVARRLERLEALRDELVEKYRAPVHVARLDVRDLGAVAALPAALPREFAEVVKGMVARNRGHIVNISSVAGQEAYATGGLYCASKHALNAFTTATRHELVGKDIRVTTISPGSCRTEFSVVRFRGDEAAADAVYAGMDPLLADDIADNVAYAVTRPPRVQIADILVYASYQSSARTVARPKLAAAAAAAGGSGAGGGGAGGGGAVAAAK
;
A
#
# COMPACT_ATOMS: atom_id res chain seq x y z
N MET A 1 -4.13 -10.28 -11.84
CA MET A 1 -3.17 -10.28 -12.97
C MET A 1 -3.22 -11.64 -13.64
N GLN A 2 -3.46 -11.69 -14.95
CA GLN A 2 -3.54 -12.97 -15.66
C GLN A 2 -2.14 -13.57 -15.82
N ALA A 3 -2.05 -14.89 -15.65
CA ALA A 3 -0.85 -15.62 -16.01
C ALA A 3 -0.64 -15.53 -17.52
N THR A 4 0.61 -15.38 -17.93
CA THR A 4 1.02 -15.39 -19.33
C THR A 4 2.04 -16.52 -19.53
N ALA A 5 2.33 -16.86 -20.77
CA ALA A 5 3.41 -17.80 -21.08
C ALA A 5 4.78 -17.35 -20.53
N LEU A 6 4.97 -16.03 -20.36
CA LEU A 6 6.23 -15.44 -19.89
C LEU A 6 6.29 -15.30 -18.36
N TYR A 7 5.14 -15.15 -17.72
CA TYR A 7 5.08 -14.81 -16.30
C TYR A 7 3.74 -15.19 -15.67
N ALA A 8 3.81 -15.96 -14.59
CA ALA A 8 2.66 -16.29 -13.75
C ALA A 8 2.81 -15.62 -12.38
N PRO A 9 1.92 -14.67 -12.01
CA PRO A 9 1.86 -14.15 -10.65
C PRO A 9 1.53 -15.27 -9.64
N LEU A 10 2.02 -15.11 -8.43
CA LEU A 10 1.64 -15.94 -7.28
C LEU A 10 0.17 -15.72 -6.97
N ASP A 11 -0.60 -16.81 -6.95
CA ASP A 11 -1.96 -16.79 -6.41
C ASP A 11 -1.91 -16.68 -4.88
N ILE A 12 -2.65 -15.71 -4.37
CA ILE A 12 -2.75 -15.38 -2.95
C ILE A 12 -4.16 -15.54 -2.40
N ALA A 13 -5.11 -16.07 -3.20
CA ALA A 13 -6.43 -16.41 -2.73
C ALA A 13 -6.36 -17.34 -1.51
N GLY A 14 -7.20 -17.09 -0.52
CA GLY A 14 -7.22 -17.82 0.75
C GLY A 14 -6.05 -17.52 1.70
N ARG A 15 -5.05 -16.73 1.31
CA ARG A 15 -4.02 -16.26 2.25
C ARG A 15 -4.58 -15.18 3.18
N THR A 16 -4.01 -15.05 4.37
CA THR A 16 -4.40 -14.02 5.34
C THR A 16 -3.48 -12.81 5.25
N ALA A 17 -4.05 -11.62 5.13
CA ALA A 17 -3.34 -10.34 5.20
C ALA A 17 -3.85 -9.50 6.37
N LEU A 18 -2.93 -8.85 7.09
CA LEU A 18 -3.23 -7.91 8.16
C LEU A 18 -2.90 -6.52 7.66
N VAL A 19 -3.87 -5.62 7.75
CA VAL A 19 -3.73 -4.24 7.28
C VAL A 19 -3.92 -3.29 8.46
N THR A 20 -2.84 -2.64 8.87
CA THR A 20 -2.87 -1.56 9.86
C THR A 20 -3.30 -0.25 9.22
N GLY A 21 -4.03 0.59 9.96
CA GLY A 21 -4.55 1.84 9.42
C GLY A 21 -5.68 1.64 8.41
N ALA A 22 -6.38 0.49 8.44
CA ALA A 22 -7.38 0.11 7.43
C ALA A 22 -8.62 1.03 7.37
N SER A 23 -8.83 1.89 8.36
CA SER A 23 -10.04 2.76 8.43
C SER A 23 -10.13 3.87 7.38
N SER A 24 -9.07 4.19 6.63
CA SER A 24 -9.12 5.14 5.50
C SER A 24 -7.85 5.08 4.63
N GLY A 25 -7.82 5.90 3.56
CA GLY A 25 -6.65 6.09 2.70
C GLY A 25 -6.08 4.79 2.15
N PHE A 26 -4.75 4.66 2.19
CA PHE A 26 -4.04 3.48 1.69
C PHE A 26 -4.50 2.18 2.33
N GLY A 27 -4.70 2.16 3.65
CA GLY A 27 -5.09 0.93 4.34
C GLY A 27 -6.43 0.39 3.83
N ALA A 28 -7.42 1.27 3.64
CA ALA A 28 -8.72 0.87 3.10
C ALA A 28 -8.61 0.38 1.64
N ALA A 29 -7.87 1.10 0.79
CA ALA A 29 -7.66 0.72 -0.61
C ALA A 29 -6.90 -0.62 -0.75
N ILE A 30 -5.85 -0.81 0.06
CA ILE A 30 -5.09 -2.08 0.12
C ILE A 30 -6.02 -3.22 0.56
N ALA A 31 -6.86 -3.02 1.58
CA ALA A 31 -7.80 -4.03 2.02
C ALA A 31 -8.79 -4.43 0.91
N ARG A 32 -9.35 -3.46 0.18
CA ARG A 32 -10.21 -3.72 -1.00
C ARG A 32 -9.47 -4.51 -2.06
N ARG A 33 -8.26 -4.09 -2.41
CA ARG A 33 -7.46 -4.75 -3.45
C ARG A 33 -7.08 -6.18 -3.07
N LEU A 34 -6.78 -6.44 -1.79
CA LEU A 34 -6.48 -7.79 -1.29
C LEU A 34 -7.74 -8.67 -1.21
N ALA A 35 -8.90 -8.09 -0.85
CA ALA A 35 -10.19 -8.80 -0.90
C ALA A 35 -10.55 -9.21 -2.34
N GLU A 36 -10.33 -8.32 -3.32
CA GLU A 36 -10.51 -8.62 -4.75
C GLU A 36 -9.62 -9.77 -5.21
N LEU A 37 -8.43 -9.93 -4.61
CA LEU A 37 -7.52 -11.05 -4.85
C LEU A 37 -7.85 -12.31 -4.01
N GLY A 38 -9.00 -12.32 -3.33
CA GLY A 38 -9.50 -13.47 -2.56
C GLY A 38 -8.80 -13.70 -1.22
N CYS A 39 -8.11 -12.70 -0.66
CA CYS A 39 -7.47 -12.83 0.65
C CYS A 39 -8.48 -12.79 1.80
N ARG A 40 -8.14 -13.47 2.90
CA ARG A 40 -8.71 -13.25 4.23
C ARG A 40 -8.07 -12.02 4.85
N LEU A 41 -8.83 -11.18 5.55
CA LEU A 41 -8.34 -9.90 6.03
C LEU A 41 -8.47 -9.75 7.54
N VAL A 42 -7.43 -9.20 8.16
CA VAL A 42 -7.48 -8.63 9.51
C VAL A 42 -7.33 -7.12 9.38
N LEU A 43 -8.39 -6.38 9.68
CA LEU A 43 -8.43 -4.93 9.58
C LEU A 43 -8.17 -4.30 10.94
N VAL A 44 -7.12 -3.50 11.04
CA VAL A 44 -6.66 -2.93 12.31
C VAL A 44 -6.66 -1.40 12.23
N ALA A 45 -7.42 -0.73 13.09
CA ALA A 45 -7.38 0.73 13.28
C ALA A 45 -8.10 1.14 14.58
N ARG A 46 -8.11 2.45 14.88
CA ARG A 46 -8.75 3.00 16.08
C ARG A 46 -10.25 3.28 15.93
N ARG A 47 -10.69 3.59 14.69
CA ARG A 47 -12.06 3.98 14.33
C ARG A 47 -12.87 2.72 13.98
N LEU A 48 -13.56 2.15 14.96
CA LEU A 48 -14.21 0.84 14.84
C LEU A 48 -15.32 0.86 13.78
N GLU A 49 -16.14 1.90 13.78
CA GLU A 49 -17.31 2.05 12.91
C GLU A 49 -16.90 2.03 11.44
N ARG A 50 -15.75 2.66 11.11
CA ARG A 50 -15.19 2.64 9.76
C ARG A 50 -14.62 1.28 9.37
N LEU A 51 -14.09 0.52 10.33
CA LEU A 51 -13.62 -0.84 10.07
C LEU A 51 -14.79 -1.79 9.83
N GLU A 52 -15.88 -1.65 10.59
CA GLU A 52 -17.09 -2.44 10.42
C GLU A 52 -17.76 -2.15 9.08
N ALA A 53 -17.90 -0.88 8.71
CA ALA A 53 -18.42 -0.50 7.39
C ALA A 53 -17.54 -1.08 6.25
N LEU A 54 -16.21 -1.00 6.38
CA LEU A 54 -15.30 -1.60 5.41
C LEU A 54 -15.44 -3.14 5.40
N ARG A 55 -15.53 -3.80 6.55
CA ARG A 55 -15.78 -5.25 6.63
C ARG A 55 -17.03 -5.62 5.85
N ASP A 56 -18.14 -4.93 6.09
CA ASP A 56 -19.43 -5.23 5.46
C ASP A 56 -19.36 -5.06 3.94
N GLU A 57 -18.73 -3.98 3.47
CA GLU A 57 -18.43 -3.76 2.04
C GLU A 57 -17.65 -4.94 1.44
N LEU A 58 -16.57 -5.39 2.11
CA LEU A 58 -15.70 -6.44 1.59
C LEU A 58 -16.35 -7.82 1.61
N VAL A 59 -17.17 -8.10 2.62
CA VAL A 59 -17.95 -9.34 2.71
C VAL A 59 -19.02 -9.37 1.62
N GLU A 60 -19.75 -8.27 1.42
CA GLU A 60 -20.81 -8.18 0.41
C GLU A 60 -20.24 -8.31 -1.01
N LYS A 61 -19.21 -7.53 -1.34
CA LYS A 61 -18.71 -7.42 -2.72
C LYS A 61 -17.80 -8.58 -3.13
N TYR A 62 -16.96 -9.08 -2.20
CA TYR A 62 -15.92 -10.05 -2.52
C TYR A 62 -16.06 -11.37 -1.78
N ARG A 63 -17.05 -11.50 -0.86
CA ARG A 63 -17.18 -12.66 0.04
C ARG A 63 -15.91 -12.93 0.84
N ALA A 64 -15.12 -11.89 1.09
CA ALA A 64 -13.86 -12.01 1.80
C ALA A 64 -14.12 -12.28 3.29
N PRO A 65 -13.48 -13.27 3.91
CA PRO A 65 -13.52 -13.41 5.37
C PRO A 65 -12.72 -12.28 6.01
N VAL A 66 -13.36 -11.51 6.89
CA VAL A 66 -12.78 -10.32 7.49
C VAL A 66 -12.94 -10.32 9.01
N HIS A 67 -11.83 -10.16 9.73
CA HIS A 67 -11.80 -9.89 11.16
C HIS A 67 -11.42 -8.43 11.42
N VAL A 68 -12.18 -7.75 12.28
CA VAL A 68 -11.92 -6.37 12.69
C VAL A 68 -11.31 -6.36 14.08
N ALA A 69 -10.19 -5.66 14.23
CA ALA A 69 -9.54 -5.44 15.52
C ALA A 69 -9.37 -3.94 15.77
N ARG A 70 -10.09 -3.42 16.77
CA ARG A 70 -9.87 -2.05 17.25
C ARG A 70 -8.56 -2.01 18.05
N LEU A 71 -7.55 -1.34 17.53
CA LEU A 71 -6.24 -1.27 18.17
C LEU A 71 -5.50 0.01 17.79
N ASP A 72 -4.84 0.62 18.78
CA ASP A 72 -3.86 1.68 18.58
C ASP A 72 -2.46 1.07 18.53
N VAL A 73 -1.77 1.21 17.40
CA VAL A 73 -0.42 0.64 17.22
C VAL A 73 0.64 1.29 18.13
N ARG A 74 0.30 2.37 18.82
CA ARG A 74 1.15 3.00 19.85
C ARG A 74 1.11 2.26 21.18
N ASP A 75 0.10 1.42 21.41
CA ASP A 75 0.00 0.56 22.59
C ASP A 75 0.73 -0.77 22.29
N LEU A 76 1.98 -0.85 22.75
CA LEU A 76 2.82 -2.02 22.54
C LEU A 76 2.29 -3.28 23.23
N GLY A 77 1.58 -3.14 24.36
CA GLY A 77 0.95 -4.25 25.05
C GLY A 77 -0.18 -4.84 24.23
N ALA A 78 -1.04 -3.98 23.69
CA ALA A 78 -2.12 -4.39 22.79
C ALA A 78 -1.58 -5.01 21.50
N VAL A 79 -0.54 -4.43 20.89
CA VAL A 79 0.13 -5.00 19.70
C VAL A 79 0.69 -6.39 19.98
N ALA A 80 1.35 -6.57 21.12
CA ALA A 80 1.91 -7.87 21.52
C ALA A 80 0.81 -8.91 21.83
N ALA A 81 -0.35 -8.49 22.32
CA ALA A 81 -1.48 -9.37 22.63
C ALA A 81 -2.32 -9.75 21.40
N LEU A 82 -2.29 -8.96 20.32
CA LEU A 82 -3.07 -9.20 19.10
C LEU A 82 -2.98 -10.64 18.56
N PRO A 83 -1.80 -11.29 18.48
CA PRO A 83 -1.69 -12.64 17.94
C PRO A 83 -2.42 -13.70 18.78
N ALA A 84 -2.64 -13.44 20.07
CA ALA A 84 -3.44 -14.31 20.94
C ALA A 84 -4.94 -14.00 20.86
N ALA A 85 -5.31 -12.76 20.53
CA ALA A 85 -6.70 -12.33 20.41
C ALA A 85 -7.36 -12.69 19.06
N LEU A 86 -6.58 -12.96 18.01
CA LEU A 86 -7.13 -13.33 16.70
C LEU A 86 -7.75 -14.74 16.70
N PRO A 87 -8.91 -14.94 16.04
CA PRO A 87 -9.44 -16.27 15.80
C PRO A 87 -8.42 -17.14 15.06
N ARG A 88 -8.47 -18.46 15.30
CA ARG A 88 -7.49 -19.44 14.76
C ARG A 88 -7.28 -19.30 13.26
N GLU A 89 -8.34 -19.04 12.50
CA GLU A 89 -8.28 -18.89 11.04
C GLU A 89 -7.45 -17.66 10.60
N PHE A 90 -7.34 -16.62 11.43
CA PHE A 90 -6.60 -15.39 11.16
C PHE A 90 -5.22 -15.33 11.84
N ALA A 91 -5.01 -16.10 12.92
CA ALA A 91 -3.82 -16.04 13.77
C ALA A 91 -2.50 -16.30 13.03
N GLU A 92 -2.53 -17.05 11.93
CA GLU A 92 -1.38 -17.31 11.05
C GLU A 92 -0.70 -16.02 10.58
N VAL A 93 -1.42 -14.90 10.43
CA VAL A 93 -0.81 -13.68 9.87
C VAL A 93 0.26 -13.06 10.79
N VAL A 94 0.11 -13.22 12.11
CA VAL A 94 1.00 -12.60 13.11
C VAL A 94 1.89 -13.60 13.85
N LYS A 95 1.50 -14.87 13.97
CA LYS A 95 2.34 -15.87 14.66
C LYS A 95 3.25 -16.61 13.69
N GLY A 96 4.55 -16.37 13.80
CA GLY A 96 5.55 -17.34 13.37
C GLY A 96 5.86 -17.35 11.88
N MET A 97 5.92 -16.20 11.19
CA MET A 97 6.46 -16.11 9.82
C MET A 97 7.83 -16.81 9.71
N VAL A 98 8.72 -16.54 10.67
CA VAL A 98 10.05 -17.16 10.78
C VAL A 98 9.95 -18.66 11.01
N ALA A 99 9.13 -19.09 11.97
CA ALA A 99 8.99 -20.51 12.32
C ALA A 99 8.43 -21.35 11.15
N ARG A 100 7.47 -20.81 10.39
CA ARG A 100 6.87 -21.48 9.24
C ARG A 100 7.62 -21.27 7.93
N ASN A 101 8.70 -20.48 7.96
CA ASN A 101 9.49 -20.05 6.81
C ASN A 101 8.64 -19.62 5.61
N ARG A 102 7.66 -18.73 5.83
CA ARG A 102 6.89 -18.10 4.73
C ARG A 102 6.23 -16.81 5.17
N GLY A 103 6.33 -15.77 4.34
CA GLY A 103 5.62 -14.52 4.59
C GLY A 103 6.00 -13.39 3.65
N HIS A 104 5.28 -12.28 3.75
CA HIS A 104 5.63 -11.03 3.08
C HIS A 104 5.26 -9.87 3.99
N ILE A 105 6.26 -9.07 4.35
CA ILE A 105 6.09 -7.82 5.10
C ILE A 105 6.14 -6.66 4.09
N VAL A 106 5.13 -5.79 4.11
CA VAL A 106 5.06 -4.62 3.25
C VAL A 106 4.94 -3.37 4.11
N ASN A 107 5.94 -2.51 4.06
CA ASN A 107 5.99 -1.26 4.81
C ASN A 107 5.65 -0.08 3.89
N ILE A 108 4.68 0.74 4.29
CA ILE A 108 4.30 1.96 3.56
C ILE A 108 5.16 3.13 4.05
N SER A 109 6.19 3.46 3.27
CA SER A 109 7.09 4.58 3.49
C SER A 109 6.58 5.85 2.79
N SER A 110 7.48 6.61 2.16
CA SER A 110 7.24 7.83 1.39
C SER A 110 8.51 8.20 0.63
N VAL A 111 8.38 9.01 -0.43
CA VAL A 111 9.51 9.78 -0.96
C VAL A 111 10.29 10.53 0.14
N ALA A 112 9.60 10.95 1.22
CA ALA A 112 10.23 11.59 2.38
C ALA A 112 11.22 10.70 3.14
N GLY A 113 11.21 9.38 2.89
CA GLY A 113 12.19 8.42 3.41
C GLY A 113 13.42 8.26 2.52
N GLN A 114 13.41 8.85 1.33
CA GLN A 114 14.50 8.83 0.34
C GLN A 114 15.20 10.19 0.25
N GLU A 115 14.42 11.27 0.41
CA GLU A 115 14.95 12.63 0.43
C GLU A 115 14.25 13.48 1.49
N ALA A 116 15.04 14.25 2.23
CA ALA A 116 14.53 15.19 3.21
C ALA A 116 14.15 16.52 2.55
N TYR A 117 13.14 17.20 3.11
CA TYR A 117 12.73 18.52 2.65
C TYR A 117 12.41 19.46 3.81
N ALA A 118 12.59 20.76 3.57
CA ALA A 118 12.30 21.82 4.54
C ALA A 118 10.85 21.72 5.04
N THR A 119 10.63 22.03 6.33
CA THR A 119 9.35 21.86 7.06
C THR A 119 8.90 20.41 7.32
N GLY A 120 9.61 19.42 6.76
CA GLY A 120 9.29 18.00 6.89
C GLY A 120 10.10 17.22 7.92
N GLY A 121 10.96 17.88 8.72
CA GLY A 121 12.04 17.22 9.49
C GLY A 121 11.66 15.92 10.21
N LEU A 122 10.67 15.95 11.11
CA LEU A 122 10.24 14.76 11.86
C LEU A 122 9.61 13.69 10.98
N TYR A 123 8.81 14.08 9.98
CA TYR A 123 8.21 13.13 9.05
C TYR A 123 9.29 12.45 8.21
N CYS A 124 10.24 13.22 7.65
CA CYS A 124 11.36 12.71 6.88
C CYS A 124 12.20 11.75 7.74
N ALA A 125 12.56 12.14 8.97
CA ALA A 125 13.32 11.30 9.90
C ALA A 125 12.60 9.97 10.17
N SER A 126 11.30 10.00 10.44
CA SER A 126 10.52 8.78 10.69
C SER A 126 10.48 7.84 9.48
N LYS A 127 10.44 8.39 8.26
CA LYS A 127 10.39 7.60 7.02
C LYS A 127 11.78 7.08 6.62
N HIS A 128 12.85 7.82 6.90
CA HIS A 128 14.22 7.32 6.77
C HIS A 128 14.47 6.17 7.76
N ALA A 129 14.04 6.32 9.02
CA ALA A 129 14.14 5.27 10.02
C ALA A 129 13.37 4.00 9.59
N LEU A 130 12.17 4.15 9.03
CA LEU A 130 11.41 3.02 8.48
C LEU A 130 12.15 2.34 7.33
N ASN A 131 12.75 3.10 6.42
CA ASN A 131 13.52 2.53 5.30
C ASN A 131 14.76 1.76 5.77
N ALA A 132 15.49 2.32 6.74
CA ALA A 132 16.64 1.66 7.35
C ALA A 132 16.23 0.37 8.07
N PHE A 133 15.17 0.42 8.89
CA PHE A 133 14.61 -0.75 9.55
C PHE A 133 14.20 -1.84 8.55
N THR A 134 13.45 -1.45 7.51
CA THR A 134 12.97 -2.39 6.49
C THR A 134 14.13 -3.08 5.75
N THR A 135 15.20 -2.33 5.47
CA THR A 135 16.40 -2.84 4.82
C THR A 135 17.15 -3.81 5.74
N ALA A 136 17.34 -3.44 7.01
CA ALA A 136 17.96 -4.31 8.02
C ALA A 136 17.17 -5.62 8.18
N THR A 137 15.84 -5.56 8.34
CA THR A 137 14.99 -6.75 8.44
C THR A 137 15.11 -7.64 7.20
N ARG A 138 15.21 -7.06 6.00
CA ARG A 138 15.42 -7.84 4.77
C ARG A 138 16.76 -8.57 4.79
N HIS A 139 17.82 -7.95 5.30
CA HIS A 139 19.13 -8.58 5.45
C HIS A 139 19.11 -9.68 6.51
N GLU A 140 18.48 -9.45 7.66
CA GLU A 140 18.35 -10.45 8.74
C GLU A 140 17.56 -11.70 8.31
N LEU A 141 16.63 -11.53 7.38
CA LEU A 141 15.81 -12.62 6.84
C LEU A 141 16.39 -13.23 5.56
N VAL A 142 17.61 -12.85 5.15
CA VAL A 142 18.27 -13.46 3.99
C VAL A 142 18.46 -14.97 4.24
N GLY A 143 17.95 -15.80 3.33
CA GLY A 143 17.90 -17.26 3.49
C GLY A 143 16.60 -17.81 4.10
N LYS A 144 15.62 -16.96 4.38
CA LYS A 144 14.23 -17.37 4.69
C LYS A 144 13.33 -17.09 3.49
N ASP A 145 12.23 -17.84 3.35
CA ASP A 145 11.19 -17.56 2.33
C ASP A 145 10.24 -16.45 2.80
N ILE A 146 10.81 -15.40 3.38
CA ILE A 146 10.10 -14.22 3.88
C ILE A 146 10.59 -13.01 3.11
N ARG A 147 9.67 -12.36 2.41
CA ARG A 147 9.98 -11.14 1.65
C ARG A 147 9.69 -9.89 2.46
N VAL A 148 10.46 -8.85 2.21
CA VAL A 148 10.29 -7.54 2.88
C VAL A 148 10.36 -6.43 1.84
N THR A 149 9.24 -5.73 1.62
CA THR A 149 9.08 -4.68 0.60
C THR A 149 8.75 -3.35 1.24
N THR A 150 9.35 -2.28 0.72
CA THR A 150 8.91 -0.91 0.96
C THR A 150 8.07 -0.41 -0.22
N ILE A 151 6.99 0.33 0.05
CA ILE A 151 6.32 1.17 -0.95
C ILE A 151 6.54 2.62 -0.54
N SER A 152 7.08 3.44 -1.44
CA SER A 152 7.51 4.82 -1.18
C SER A 152 6.71 5.80 -2.06
N PRO A 153 5.48 6.18 -1.68
CA PRO A 153 4.68 7.11 -2.47
C PRO A 153 5.18 8.55 -2.43
N GLY A 154 4.99 9.26 -3.54
CA GLY A 154 4.96 10.71 -3.63
C GLY A 154 3.65 11.32 -3.11
N SER A 155 3.21 12.40 -3.76
CA SER A 155 2.00 13.13 -3.41
C SER A 155 0.76 12.32 -3.79
N CYS A 156 -0.04 11.98 -2.77
CA CYS A 156 -1.23 11.17 -2.96
C CYS A 156 -2.43 11.75 -2.21
N ARG A 157 -3.55 11.95 -2.93
CA ARG A 157 -4.76 12.53 -2.36
C ARG A 157 -5.49 11.51 -1.48
N THR A 158 -5.34 11.68 -0.17
CA THR A 158 -6.02 10.90 0.87
C THR A 158 -6.32 11.80 2.07
N GLU A 159 -6.95 11.25 3.11
CA GLU A 159 -7.10 11.92 4.42
C GLU A 159 -5.78 12.34 5.08
N PHE A 160 -4.62 11.90 4.54
CA PHE A 160 -3.32 12.27 5.07
C PHE A 160 -3.13 13.78 5.20
N SER A 161 -3.47 14.56 4.17
CA SER A 161 -3.31 16.02 4.22
C SER A 161 -4.28 16.66 5.21
N VAL A 162 -5.52 16.17 5.31
CA VAL A 162 -6.50 16.66 6.28
C VAL A 162 -5.99 16.45 7.70
N VAL A 163 -5.45 15.25 8.01
CA VAL A 163 -4.83 14.97 9.30
C VAL A 163 -3.59 15.83 9.54
N ARG A 164 -2.73 16.01 8.52
CA ARG A 164 -1.53 16.84 8.59
C ARG A 164 -1.85 18.29 8.95
N PHE A 165 -2.94 18.83 8.40
CA PHE A 165 -3.42 20.19 8.67
C PHE A 165 -4.53 20.24 9.73
N ARG A 166 -4.62 19.21 10.59
CA ARG A 166 -5.51 19.19 11.78
C ARG A 166 -6.99 19.46 11.46
N GLY A 167 -7.47 18.98 10.32
CA GLY A 167 -8.84 19.15 9.86
C GLY A 167 -9.07 20.32 8.91
N ASP A 168 -8.04 21.13 8.61
CA ASP A 168 -8.15 22.19 7.60
C ASP A 168 -8.17 21.58 6.18
N GLU A 169 -9.38 21.43 5.65
CA GLU A 169 -9.62 20.88 4.31
C GLU A 169 -9.10 21.80 3.21
N ALA A 170 -9.20 23.11 3.37
CA ALA A 170 -8.71 24.07 2.37
C ALA A 170 -7.18 23.99 2.22
N ALA A 171 -6.46 23.91 3.34
CA ALA A 171 -5.02 23.70 3.34
C ALA A 171 -4.64 22.32 2.76
N ALA A 172 -5.44 21.29 3.03
CA ALA A 172 -5.24 19.96 2.48
C ALA A 172 -5.41 19.92 0.95
N ASP A 173 -6.45 20.56 0.43
CA ASP A 173 -6.74 20.65 -1.00
C ASP A 173 -5.70 21.50 -1.73
N ALA A 174 -5.22 22.57 -1.10
CA ALA A 174 -4.18 23.43 -1.64
C ALA A 174 -2.87 22.67 -1.95
N VAL A 175 -2.55 21.60 -1.23
CA VAL A 175 -1.40 20.72 -1.57
C VAL A 175 -1.54 20.18 -2.99
N TYR A 176 -2.76 19.81 -3.38
CA TYR A 176 -3.09 19.15 -4.62
C TYR A 176 -3.64 20.09 -5.71
N ALA A 177 -3.70 21.39 -5.46
CA ALA A 177 -4.21 22.36 -6.42
C ALA A 177 -3.35 22.40 -7.70
N GLY A 178 -3.97 22.23 -8.87
CA GLY A 178 -3.27 22.24 -10.16
C GLY A 178 -2.35 21.03 -10.38
N MET A 179 -2.54 19.93 -9.65
CA MET A 179 -1.86 18.66 -9.92
C MET A 179 -2.87 17.50 -10.01
N ASP A 180 -2.49 16.47 -10.75
CA ASP A 180 -3.13 15.16 -10.76
C ASP A 180 -2.30 14.24 -9.85
N PRO A 181 -2.64 14.11 -8.55
CA PRO A 181 -1.87 13.33 -7.59
C PRO A 181 -2.12 11.83 -7.76
N LEU A 182 -1.27 11.01 -7.13
CA LEU A 182 -1.60 9.61 -6.93
C LEU A 182 -2.90 9.48 -6.12
N LEU A 183 -3.58 8.36 -6.29
CA LEU A 183 -4.73 7.95 -5.50
C LEU A 183 -4.37 6.78 -4.59
N ALA A 184 -5.22 6.50 -3.61
CA ALA A 184 -5.00 5.37 -2.70
C ALA A 184 -4.97 4.02 -3.46
N ASP A 185 -5.73 3.93 -4.55
CA ASP A 185 -5.85 2.73 -5.38
C ASP A 185 -4.55 2.44 -6.15
N ASP A 186 -3.81 3.47 -6.58
CA ASP A 186 -2.49 3.30 -7.21
C ASP A 186 -1.51 2.59 -6.24
N ILE A 187 -1.54 3.00 -4.97
CA ILE A 187 -0.70 2.41 -3.93
C ILE A 187 -1.17 1.00 -3.58
N ALA A 188 -2.48 0.75 -3.56
CA ALA A 188 -3.03 -0.57 -3.36
C ALA A 188 -2.61 -1.53 -4.48
N ASP A 189 -2.57 -1.07 -5.73
CA ASP A 189 -2.09 -1.89 -6.84
C ASP A 189 -0.58 -2.14 -6.79
N ASN A 190 0.23 -1.17 -6.32
CA ASN A 190 1.66 -1.41 -6.06
C ASN A 190 1.89 -2.47 -4.99
N VAL A 191 1.08 -2.48 -3.92
CA VAL A 191 1.11 -3.55 -2.91
C VAL A 191 0.73 -4.88 -3.54
N ALA A 192 -0.38 -4.94 -4.29
CA ALA A 192 -0.83 -6.13 -5.01
C ALA A 192 0.25 -6.68 -5.96
N TYR A 193 0.91 -5.81 -6.71
CA TYR A 193 2.03 -6.14 -7.57
C TYR A 193 3.14 -6.83 -6.77
N ALA A 194 3.58 -6.23 -5.67
CA ALA A 194 4.66 -6.77 -4.84
C ALA A 194 4.30 -8.15 -4.25
N VAL A 195 3.10 -8.29 -3.66
CA VAL A 195 2.74 -9.53 -2.95
C VAL A 195 2.45 -10.71 -3.88
N THR A 196 2.09 -10.43 -5.13
CA THR A 196 1.79 -11.46 -6.15
C THR A 196 3.00 -11.82 -7.02
N ARG A 197 4.22 -11.32 -6.74
CA ARG A 197 5.38 -11.84 -7.47
C ARG A 197 5.65 -13.30 -7.06
N PRO A 198 6.18 -14.18 -7.94
CA PRO A 198 6.65 -15.51 -7.57
C PRO A 198 7.60 -15.47 -6.36
N PRO A 199 7.70 -16.55 -5.56
CA PRO A 199 8.51 -16.56 -4.34
C PRO A 199 9.98 -16.15 -4.55
N ARG A 200 10.57 -16.49 -5.71
CA ARG A 200 11.95 -16.12 -6.08
C ARG A 200 12.17 -14.62 -6.32
N VAL A 201 11.10 -13.83 -6.45
CA VAL A 201 11.18 -12.40 -6.76
C VAL A 201 10.90 -11.60 -5.48
N GLN A 202 11.89 -10.83 -5.04
CA GLN A 202 11.77 -9.87 -3.96
C GLN A 202 11.76 -8.45 -4.51
N ILE A 203 10.63 -7.77 -4.40
CA ILE A 203 10.56 -6.32 -4.66
C ILE A 203 11.11 -5.62 -3.41
N ALA A 204 12.28 -5.01 -3.54
CA ALA A 204 12.92 -4.29 -2.44
C ALA A 204 12.17 -3.00 -2.10
N ASP A 205 11.95 -2.14 -3.09
CA ASP A 205 11.31 -0.84 -2.93
C ASP A 205 10.52 -0.52 -4.21
N ILE A 206 9.43 0.22 -4.05
CA ILE A 206 8.69 0.87 -5.14
C ILE A 206 8.61 2.34 -4.80
N LEU A 207 9.48 3.17 -5.39
CA LEU A 207 9.33 4.62 -5.40
C LEU A 207 8.36 4.99 -6.54
N VAL A 208 7.24 5.60 -6.18
CA VAL A 208 6.17 5.93 -7.13
C VAL A 208 5.78 7.39 -6.99
N TYR A 209 5.65 8.08 -8.12
CA TYR A 209 5.24 9.48 -8.20
C TYR A 209 3.99 9.64 -9.05
N ALA A 210 3.24 10.71 -8.78
CA ALA A 210 2.37 11.28 -9.79
C ALA A 210 3.24 11.70 -11.00
N SER A 211 2.75 11.56 -12.22
CA SER A 211 3.59 11.77 -13.42
C SER A 211 4.22 13.16 -13.54
N TYR A 212 3.61 14.18 -12.91
CA TYR A 212 4.15 15.54 -12.85
C TYR A 212 4.97 15.83 -11.58
N GLN A 213 5.35 14.80 -10.83
CA GLN A 213 6.23 14.89 -9.67
C GLN A 213 7.49 14.07 -9.91
N SER A 214 8.65 14.61 -9.55
CA SER A 214 9.94 13.90 -9.65
C SER A 214 10.70 13.82 -8.34
N SER A 215 10.27 14.57 -7.33
CA SER A 215 10.85 14.57 -5.99
C SER A 215 9.80 15.01 -4.95
N ALA A 216 10.16 15.01 -3.67
CA ALA A 216 9.33 15.48 -2.57
C ALA A 216 8.88 16.94 -2.74
N ARG A 217 9.62 17.75 -3.50
CA ARG A 217 9.33 19.18 -3.71
C ARG A 217 9.25 19.60 -5.18
N THR A 218 9.82 18.82 -6.09
CA THR A 218 9.74 19.11 -7.53
C THR A 218 8.44 18.55 -8.09
N VAL A 219 7.44 19.42 -8.22
CA VAL A 219 6.10 19.12 -8.75
C VAL A 219 5.75 20.17 -9.81
N ALA A 220 5.58 19.72 -11.05
CA ALA A 220 5.00 20.54 -12.11
C ALA A 220 3.49 20.62 -11.93
N ARG A 221 2.93 21.81 -12.13
CA ARG A 221 1.49 22.07 -12.06
C ARG A 221 1.01 22.60 -13.41
N PRO A 222 0.97 21.74 -14.45
CA PRO A 222 0.50 22.17 -15.76
C PRO A 222 -0.94 22.67 -15.61
N LYS A 223 -1.36 23.58 -16.49
CA LYS A 223 -2.80 23.86 -16.67
C LYS A 223 -3.43 22.56 -17.15
N LEU A 224 -3.95 21.76 -16.23
CA LEU A 224 -4.75 20.58 -16.57
C LEU A 224 -5.94 21.12 -17.36
N ALA A 225 -5.95 20.89 -18.68
CA ALA A 225 -7.17 21.04 -19.46
C ALA A 225 -8.24 20.20 -18.76
N ALA A 226 -9.46 20.73 -18.64
CA ALA A 226 -10.57 20.16 -17.87
C ALA A 226 -11.02 18.77 -18.38
N ALA A 227 -10.17 17.75 -18.23
CA ALA A 227 -10.28 16.46 -18.91
C ALA A 227 -10.01 15.29 -17.95
N ALA A 228 -10.61 15.31 -16.77
CA ALA A 228 -10.62 14.16 -15.86
C ALA A 228 -11.91 14.02 -15.03
N ALA A 229 -13.03 14.57 -15.49
CA ALA A 229 -14.36 14.29 -14.91
C ALA A 229 -15.10 13.14 -15.62
N ALA A 230 -14.52 12.48 -16.63
CA ALA A 230 -15.28 11.65 -17.57
C ALA A 230 -14.58 10.35 -18.04
N ALA A 231 -13.82 9.65 -17.18
CA ALA A 231 -13.22 8.36 -17.56
C ALA A 231 -13.50 7.24 -16.55
N GLY A 232 -14.79 6.96 -16.33
CA GLY A 232 -15.23 5.58 -16.17
C GLY A 232 -15.60 5.05 -17.57
N GLY A 233 -14.96 3.97 -18.03
CA GLY A 233 -15.30 3.36 -19.32
C GLY A 233 -14.16 2.59 -19.98
N SER A 234 -14.35 1.28 -20.07
CA SER A 234 -13.54 0.22 -20.70
C SER A 234 -13.13 0.44 -22.16
N GLY A 235 -12.00 -0.14 -22.58
CA GLY A 235 -11.73 -0.44 -23.99
C GLY A 235 -10.29 -0.83 -24.33
N ALA A 236 -10.11 -1.97 -24.99
CA ALA A 236 -8.89 -2.78 -25.15
C ALA A 236 -7.87 -2.37 -26.26
N GLY A 237 -6.67 -2.95 -26.14
CA GLY A 237 -5.80 -3.48 -27.22
C GLY A 237 -4.66 -2.56 -27.70
N GLY A 238 -3.41 -2.98 -27.96
CA GLY A 238 -2.71 -4.27 -27.87
C GLY A 238 -1.30 -4.17 -28.50
N GLY A 239 -0.38 -5.07 -28.12
CA GLY A 239 0.69 -5.63 -28.98
C GLY A 239 2.11 -5.01 -28.99
N GLY A 240 3.13 -5.87 -28.81
CA GLY A 240 4.46 -5.73 -29.45
C GLY A 240 5.66 -5.51 -28.52
N ALA A 241 6.77 -6.23 -28.76
CA ALA A 241 7.85 -6.54 -27.80
C ALA A 241 9.23 -5.93 -28.16
N GLY A 242 10.19 -5.94 -27.21
CA GLY A 242 11.63 -5.97 -27.54
C GLY A 242 12.59 -5.18 -26.63
N GLY A 243 13.33 -5.90 -25.78
CA GLY A 243 14.68 -5.66 -25.25
C GLY A 243 15.23 -4.24 -25.03
N GLY A 244 15.45 -3.90 -23.75
CA GLY A 244 16.49 -2.97 -23.31
C GLY A 244 16.28 -1.50 -23.69
N GLY A 245 15.18 -0.89 -23.25
CA GLY A 245 14.92 0.53 -23.47
C GLY A 245 13.93 1.07 -22.46
N ALA A 246 14.09 2.34 -22.07
CA ALA A 246 13.04 3.07 -21.38
C ALA A 246 11.78 3.01 -22.27
N VAL A 247 10.74 2.32 -21.80
CA VAL A 247 9.45 2.24 -22.49
C VAL A 247 8.75 3.57 -22.29
N ALA A 248 8.92 4.48 -23.24
CA ALA A 248 8.02 5.62 -23.39
C ALA A 248 6.74 5.12 -24.07
N ALA A 249 5.74 4.76 -23.28
CA ALA A 249 4.39 4.60 -23.81
C ALA A 249 3.85 6.01 -24.11
N ALA A 250 3.81 6.38 -25.40
CA ALA A 250 3.08 7.56 -25.83
C ALA A 250 1.57 7.32 -25.63
N LYS A 251 0.85 8.36 -25.20
CA LYS A 251 -0.62 8.37 -25.21
C LYS A 251 -1.13 8.36 -26.64
#